data_AF-A0A183CW02-F1
#
_entry.id   AF-A0A183CW02-F1
#
_cell.length_a   1.000
_cell.length_b   1.000
_cell.length_c   1.000
_cell.angle_alpha   90.00
_cell.angle_beta   90.00
_cell.angle_gamma   90.00
#
_symmetry.space_group_name_H-M   'P 1'
#
loop_
_entity.id
_entity.type
_entity.pdbx_description
1 polymer ?
#
loop_
_entity_poly.entity_id
_entity_poly.type
_entity_poly.pdbx_seq_one_letter_code
_entity_poly.pdbx_strand_id
1 'polypeptide(L)'
;MFDLRHLEHSTIIFEEPTRAPLLRLACNKQDHNYIATFAQESTEVIILDIRLPCTPVAKLDNHRGRMNGMAWAPHSPCHICTAGGDCQALIWDIHTMPRPVDDPILAYQANGEVKLFV
;
A
#
# COMPACT_ATOMS: atom_id res chain seq x y z
N MET A 1 -14.57 2.96 -7.22
CA MET A 1 -15.01 3.99 -6.25
C MET A 1 -16.37 4.48 -6.67
N PHE A 2 -17.31 4.60 -5.73
CA PHE A 2 -18.65 5.13 -5.97
C PHE A 2 -18.74 6.52 -5.33
N ASP A 3 -19.31 7.49 -6.04
CA ASP A 3 -19.75 8.74 -5.40
C ASP A 3 -21.13 8.49 -4.79
N LEU A 4 -21.22 8.56 -3.46
CA LEU A 4 -22.49 8.36 -2.75
C LEU A 4 -23.54 9.43 -3.09
N ARG A 5 -23.13 10.57 -3.66
CA ARG A 5 -24.03 11.64 -4.12
C ARG A 5 -24.56 11.38 -5.53
N HIS A 6 -23.88 10.54 -6.31
CA HIS A 6 -24.23 10.20 -7.68
C HIS A 6 -24.05 8.69 -7.91
N LEU A 7 -25.01 7.92 -7.42
CA LEU A 7 -24.97 6.45 -7.38
C LEU A 7 -24.89 5.77 -8.75
N GLU A 8 -25.16 6.51 -9.83
CA GLU A 8 -25.07 6.01 -11.21
C GLU A 8 -23.64 5.97 -11.75
N HIS A 9 -22.69 6.63 -11.08
CA HIS A 9 -21.31 6.73 -11.54
C HIS A 9 -20.36 5.95 -10.64
N SER A 10 -19.50 5.15 -11.29
CA SER A 10 -18.36 4.52 -10.66
C SER A 10 -17.08 4.81 -11.43
N THR A 11 -15.98 4.93 -10.70
CA THR A 11 -14.66 5.15 -11.28
C THR A 11 -13.73 4.01 -10.86
N ILE A 12 -13.02 3.44 -11.84
CA ILE A 12 -11.94 2.49 -11.59
C ILE A 12 -10.70 3.32 -11.26
N ILE A 13 -10.16 3.14 -10.06
CA ILE A 13 -8.96 3.89 -9.62
C ILE A 13 -7.70 3.16 -10.09
N PHE A 14 -7.71 1.83 -10.08
CA PHE A 14 -6.54 1.03 -10.41
C PHE A 14 -6.97 -0.35 -10.89
N GLU A 15 -6.28 -0.87 -11.91
CA GLU A 15 -6.38 -2.25 -12.38
C GLU A 15 -4.95 -2.83 -12.41
N GLU A 16 -4.76 -3.98 -11.77
CA GLU A 16 -3.48 -4.66 -11.74
C GLU A 16 -3.16 -5.20 -13.15
N PRO A 17 -1.99 -4.88 -13.75
CA PRO A 17 -1.67 -5.29 -15.12
C PRO A 17 -1.73 -6.80 -15.36
N THR A 18 -1.36 -7.59 -14.35
CA THR A 18 -1.41 -9.06 -14.39
C THR A 18 -2.80 -9.63 -14.12
N ARG A 19 -3.78 -8.78 -13.77
CA ARG A 19 -5.14 -9.15 -13.31
C ARG A 19 -5.15 -10.06 -12.09
N ALA A 20 -4.05 -10.09 -11.33
CA ALA A 20 -4.01 -10.74 -10.04
C ALA A 20 -5.00 -10.06 -9.07
N PRO A 21 -5.69 -10.82 -8.22
CA PRO A 21 -6.64 -10.25 -7.26
C PRO A 21 -5.91 -9.39 -6.22
N LEU A 22 -6.47 -8.21 -5.92
CA LEU A 22 -5.99 -7.36 -4.83
C LEU A 22 -6.52 -7.88 -3.48
N LEU A 23 -5.64 -8.06 -2.50
CA LEU A 23 -5.98 -8.78 -1.26
C LEU A 23 -6.41 -7.87 -0.11
N ARG A 24 -5.91 -6.63 -0.06
CA ARG A 24 -6.15 -5.68 1.03
C ARG A 24 -6.16 -4.27 0.50
N LEU A 25 -6.99 -3.44 1.11
CA LEU A 25 -7.03 -2.00 0.87
C LEU A 25 -6.87 -1.30 2.23
N ALA A 26 -5.90 -0.40 2.34
CA ALA A 26 -5.68 0.41 3.53
C ALA A 26 -5.79 1.89 3.16
N CYS A 27 -6.74 2.59 3.78
CA CYS A 27 -6.88 4.04 3.61
C CYS A 27 -5.95 4.76 4.58
N ASN A 28 -5.30 5.82 4.11
CA ASN A 28 -4.56 6.70 4.98
C ASN A 28 -5.53 7.57 5.80
N LYS A 29 -5.40 7.52 7.13
CA LYS A 29 -6.30 8.24 8.06
C LYS A 29 -5.97 9.73 8.19
N GLN A 30 -4.74 10.12 7.85
CA GLN A 30 -4.29 11.51 7.95
C GLN A 30 -4.43 12.24 6.61
N ASP A 31 -4.31 11.54 5.49
CA ASP A 31 -4.58 12.06 4.15
C ASP A 31 -5.46 11.10 3.34
N HIS A 32 -6.75 11.43 3.24
CA HIS A 32 -7.74 10.59 2.57
C HIS A 32 -7.51 10.42 1.07
N ASN A 33 -6.58 11.18 0.47
CA ASN A 33 -6.28 11.04 -0.95
C ASN A 33 -5.49 9.76 -1.24
N TYR A 34 -4.74 9.25 -0.26
CA TYR A 34 -3.88 8.09 -0.45
C TYR A 34 -4.52 6.81 0.07
N ILE A 35 -4.46 5.79 -0.78
CA ILE A 35 -4.83 4.41 -0.44
C ILE A 35 -3.67 3.49 -0.81
N ALA A 36 -3.47 2.43 -0.04
CA ALA A 36 -2.49 1.40 -0.31
C ALA A 36 -3.20 0.07 -0.62
N THR A 37 -2.65 -0.68 -1.57
CA THR A 37 -3.14 -2.01 -1.96
C THR A 37 -1.97 -2.90 -2.35
N PHE A 38 -2.14 -4.22 -2.31
CA PHE A 38 -1.19 -5.18 -2.88
C PHE A 38 -1.95 -6.34 -3.53
N ALA A 39 -1.35 -6.91 -4.58
CA ALA A 39 -1.87 -8.06 -5.29
C ALA A 39 -1.52 -9.38 -4.60
N GLN A 40 -2.25 -10.43 -4.91
CA GLN A 40 -1.97 -11.77 -4.44
C GLN A 40 -0.59 -12.26 -4.89
N GLU A 41 0.16 -12.85 -3.96
CA GLU A 41 1.56 -13.30 -4.15
C GLU A 41 2.53 -12.19 -4.60
N SER A 42 2.15 -10.92 -4.43
CA SER A 42 3.04 -9.77 -4.68
C SER A 42 4.00 -9.55 -3.52
N THR A 43 5.19 -9.04 -3.83
CA THR A 43 6.16 -8.45 -2.89
C THR A 43 6.04 -6.93 -2.82
N GLU A 44 5.27 -6.33 -3.73
CA GLU A 44 5.11 -4.89 -3.87
C GLU A 44 3.82 -4.39 -3.20
N VAL A 45 3.91 -3.25 -2.49
CA VAL A 45 2.75 -2.41 -2.18
C VAL A 45 2.60 -1.32 -3.21
N ILE A 46 1.36 -1.09 -3.62
CA ILE A 46 0.98 -0.06 -4.56
C ILE A 46 0.29 1.06 -3.77
N ILE A 47 0.84 2.26 -3.86
CA ILE A 47 0.23 3.48 -3.33
C ILE A 47 -0.51 4.18 -4.47
N LEU A 48 -1.76 4.52 -4.23
CA LEU A 48 -2.66 5.17 -5.19
C LEU A 48 -3.11 6.51 -4.62
N ASP A 49 -3.22 7.51 -5.50
CA ASP A 49 -3.91 8.76 -5.20
C ASP A 49 -5.30 8.72 -5.86
N ILE A 50 -6.37 8.82 -5.06
CA ILE A 50 -7.75 8.75 -5.55
C ILE A 50 -8.10 9.87 -6.55
N ARG A 51 -7.32 10.95 -6.57
CA ARG A 51 -7.49 12.09 -7.49
C ARG A 51 -6.86 11.82 -8.86
N LEU A 52 -5.95 10.85 -8.94
CA LEU A 52 -5.20 10.48 -10.13
C LEU A 52 -5.50 9.02 -10.51
N PRO A 53 -6.66 8.76 -11.15
CA PRO A 53 -7.03 7.40 -11.52
C PRO A 53 -6.04 6.79 -12.53
N CYS A 54 -6.02 5.46 -12.56
CA CYS A 54 -5.24 4.59 -13.45
C CYS A 54 -3.71 4.62 -13.26
N THR A 55 -3.16 5.53 -12.45
CA THR A 55 -1.70 5.66 -12.27
C THR A 55 -1.31 5.52 -10.80
N PRO A 56 -0.54 4.49 -10.42
CA PRO A 56 0.00 4.41 -9.07
C PRO A 56 1.02 5.53 -8.84
N VAL A 57 0.98 6.14 -7.66
CA VAL A 57 1.90 7.23 -7.30
C VAL A 57 3.23 6.71 -6.79
N ALA A 58 3.24 5.52 -6.19
CA ALA A 58 4.46 4.84 -5.76
C ALA A 58 4.25 3.33 -5.73
N LYS A 59 5.35 2.60 -5.88
CA LYS A 59 5.46 1.17 -5.62
C LYS A 59 6.55 0.97 -4.59
N LEU A 60 6.23 0.23 -3.53
CA LEU A 60 7.16 -0.08 -2.45
C LEU A 60 7.59 -1.53 -2.65
N ASP A 61 8.82 -1.75 -3.11
CA ASP A 61 9.37 -3.08 -3.41
C ASP A 61 10.68 -3.27 -2.65
N ASN A 62 10.66 -4.22 -1.70
CA ASN A 62 11.86 -4.66 -0.97
C ASN A 62 11.59 -5.97 -0.19
N HIS A 63 10.32 -6.37 -0.06
CA HIS A 63 9.99 -7.68 0.50
C HIS A 63 10.52 -8.81 -0.38
N ARG A 64 11.05 -9.84 0.25
CA ARG A 64 11.55 -11.06 -0.45
C ARG A 64 10.54 -12.20 -0.43
N GLY A 65 9.44 -12.02 0.28
CA GLY A 65 8.36 -12.98 0.38
C GLY A 65 7.02 -12.31 0.16
N ARG A 66 6.00 -13.13 -0.10
CA ARG A 66 4.63 -12.66 -0.31
C ARG A 66 4.19 -11.75 0.84
N MET A 67 3.57 -10.64 0.49
CA MET A 67 3.00 -9.73 1.47
C MET A 67 1.81 -10.35 2.19
N ASN A 68 1.69 -10.06 3.48
CA ASN A 68 0.54 -10.51 4.27
C ASN A 68 -0.28 -9.37 4.87
N GLY A 69 0.31 -8.19 5.04
CA GLY A 69 -0.37 -7.04 5.64
C GLY A 69 0.32 -5.71 5.39
N MET A 70 -0.44 -4.64 5.58
CA MET A 70 0.05 -3.26 5.57
C MET A 70 -0.82 -2.38 6.47
N ALA A 71 -0.24 -1.31 6.99
CA ALA A 71 -0.88 -0.38 7.92
C ALA A 71 -0.30 1.03 7.77
N TRP A 72 -1.18 2.02 7.59
CA TRP A 72 -0.78 3.42 7.65
C TRP A 72 -0.50 3.85 9.09
N ALA A 73 0.51 4.70 9.29
CA ALA A 73 0.81 5.25 10.61
C ALA A 73 -0.35 6.14 11.09
N PRO A 74 -0.77 6.03 12.37
CA PRO A 74 -1.85 6.86 12.89
C PRO A 74 -1.44 8.31 13.12
N HIS A 75 -0.14 8.57 13.28
CA HIS A 75 0.43 9.87 13.64
C HIS A 75 1.16 10.56 12.48
N SER A 76 1.28 9.92 11.31
CA SER A 76 1.98 10.47 10.15
C SER A 76 1.25 10.11 8.86
N PRO A 77 0.95 11.07 7.97
CA PRO A 77 0.38 10.79 6.65
C PRO A 77 1.40 10.15 5.70
N CYS A 78 2.69 10.23 5.98
CA CYS A 78 3.75 9.79 5.07
C CYS A 78 4.34 8.44 5.45
N HIS A 79 3.93 7.82 6.55
CA HIS A 79 4.50 6.55 6.99
C HIS A 79 3.53 5.40 6.78
N ILE A 80 4.03 4.32 6.21
CA ILE A 80 3.31 3.05 6.06
C ILE A 80 4.20 1.90 6.52
N CYS A 81 3.62 0.97 7.26
CA CYS A 81 4.24 -0.28 7.68
C CYS A 81 3.75 -1.40 6.78
N THR A 82 4.65 -2.23 6.29
CA THR A 82 4.35 -3.42 5.50
C THR A 82 4.96 -4.65 6.15
N ALA A 83 4.28 -5.79 6.03
CA ALA A 83 4.76 -7.07 6.55
C ALA A 83 4.64 -8.15 5.48
N GLY A 84 5.62 -9.05 5.47
CA GLY A 84 5.74 -10.12 4.49
C GLY A 84 6.05 -11.48 5.11
N GLY A 85 5.94 -12.51 4.27
CA GLY A 85 6.32 -13.90 4.59
C GLY A 85 7.83 -14.11 4.73
N ASP A 86 8.64 -13.09 4.43
CA ASP A 86 10.08 -13.02 4.71
C ASP A 86 10.40 -12.78 6.20
N CYS A 87 9.36 -12.75 7.05
CA CYS A 87 9.46 -12.39 8.47
C CYS A 87 10.02 -10.97 8.68
N GLN A 88 9.85 -10.09 7.69
CA GLN A 88 10.24 -8.70 7.78
C GLN A 88 9.04 -7.78 7.95
N ALA A 89 9.23 -6.73 8.74
CA ALA A 89 8.38 -5.55 8.75
C ALA A 89 9.18 -4.35 8.27
N LEU A 90 8.70 -3.70 7.22
CA LEU A 90 9.35 -2.55 6.62
C LEU A 90 8.52 -1.30 6.89
N ILE A 91 9.19 -0.22 7.31
CA ILE A 91 8.56 1.09 7.45
C ILE A 91 9.04 1.93 6.28
N TRP A 92 8.10 2.54 5.60
CA TRP A 92 8.33 3.35 4.42
C TRP A 92 7.95 4.79 4.70
N ASP A 93 8.73 5.71 4.13
CA ASP A 93 8.40 7.12 4.07
C ASP A 93 8.07 7.51 2.63
N ILE A 94 6.85 7.98 2.41
CA ILE A 94 6.33 8.40 1.11
C ILE A 94 6.31 9.93 0.96
N HIS A 95 6.94 10.68 1.85
CA HIS A 95 6.99 12.15 1.81
C HIS A 95 7.56 12.69 0.49
N THR A 96 8.48 11.96 -0.15
CA THR A 96 9.17 12.37 -1.37
C THR A 96 8.46 11.97 -2.67
N MET A 97 7.22 11.48 -2.62
CA MET A 97 6.43 11.18 -3.83
C MET A 97 6.28 12.42 -4.74
N PRO A 98 6.37 12.27 -6.07
CA PRO A 98 6.33 11.03 -6.86
C PRO A 98 7.71 10.39 -7.11
N ARG A 99 8.76 10.73 -6.35
CA ARG A 99 10.05 10.02 -6.50
C ARG A 99 9.89 8.56 -6.07
N PRO A 100 10.60 7.62 -6.72
CA PRO A 100 10.65 6.24 -6.25
C PRO A 100 11.07 6.21 -4.79
N VAL A 101 10.32 5.48 -3.97
CA VAL A 101 10.74 5.16 -2.60
C VAL A 101 11.55 3.87 -2.73
N ASP A 102 12.84 4.03 -2.99
CA ASP A 102 13.73 2.90 -3.31
C ASP A 102 14.02 2.03 -2.08
N ASP A 103 14.09 2.65 -0.89
CA ASP A 103 14.46 1.97 0.34
C ASP A 103 13.50 2.30 1.50
N PRO A 104 13.13 1.30 2.32
CA PRO A 104 12.42 1.52 3.56
C PRO A 104 13.32 2.29 4.54
N ILE A 105 12.72 3.18 5.32
CA ILE A 105 13.46 3.93 6.35
C ILE A 105 13.92 3.02 7.50
N LEU A 106 13.17 1.95 7.76
CA LEU A 106 13.46 0.95 8.79
C LEU A 106 13.05 -0.42 8.30
N ALA A 107 13.89 -1.41 8.57
CA ALA A 107 13.60 -2.82 8.34
C ALA A 107 13.77 -3.60 9.66
N TYR A 108 12.73 -4.31 10.05
CA TYR A 108 12.74 -5.18 11.22
C TYR A 108 12.64 -6.64 10.78
N GLN A 109 13.54 -7.48 11.30
CA GLN A 109 13.52 -8.92 11.08
C GLN A 109 12.99 -9.61 12.34
N ALA A 110 11.93 -10.39 12.17
CA ALA A 110 11.40 -11.26 13.20
C ALA A 110 11.89 -12.70 13.05
N ASN A 111 11.81 -13.48 14.14
CA ASN A 111 12.09 -14.92 14.15
C ASN A 111 10.92 -15.78 13.63
N GLY A 112 9.83 -15.15 13.16
CA GLY A 112 8.63 -15.79 12.67
C GLY A 112 7.75 -14.82 11.88
N GLU A 113 6.63 -15.32 11.33
CA GLU A 113 5.76 -14.53 10.48
C GLU A 113 5.21 -13.29 11.21
N VAL A 114 5.43 -12.10 10.65
CA VAL A 114 4.90 -10.85 11.19
C VAL A 114 3.49 -10.66 10.66
N LYS A 115 2.49 -10.58 11.54
CA LYS A 115 1.10 -10.26 11.15
C LYS A 115 0.71 -8.90 11.69
N LEU A 116 0.21 -8.04 10.80
CA LEU A 116 -0.36 -6.75 11.19
C LEU A 116 -1.84 -6.95 11.52
N PHE A 117 -2.20 -6.67 12.77
CA PHE A 117 -3.59 -6.58 13.22
C PHE A 117 -3.92 -5.07 13.30
N VAL A 118 -4.67 -4.58 12.31
CA VAL A 118 -5.19 -3.19 12.26
C VAL A 118 -6.68 -3.15 12.39
#